data_AF-A0A1B1YXC3-F1
#
_entry.id   AF-A0A1B1YXC3-F1
#
_cell.length_a   1.000
_cell.length_b   1.000
_cell.length_c   1.000
_cell.angle_alpha   90.00
_cell.angle_beta   90.00
_cell.angle_gamma   90.00
#
_symmetry.space_group_name_H-M   'P 1'
#
loop_
_entity.id
_entity.type
_entity.pdbx_description
1 polymer ?
#
loop_
_entity_poly.entity_id
_entity_poly.type
_entity_poly.pdbx_seq_one_letter_code
_entity_poly.pdbx_strand_id
1 'polypeptide(L)'
;MPLGYAAQLLWPFATPADARKRAFAGRLAEGYRTLHAGQAEHAYTLFEQAHVLAQSRTNAHVRSHWAFLRWGLRFGDRREMVGQVPRLLAAALFTWLCMPRGNTGGARVGALRIMPISPELRPYLENT
;
A
#
# COMPACT_ATOMS: atom_id res chain seq x y z
N MET A 1 -9.02 2.68 -24.02
CA MET A 1 -7.88 2.28 -24.87
C MET A 1 -6.61 2.70 -24.13
N PRO A 2 -5.75 1.77 -23.68
CA PRO A 2 -4.48 2.15 -23.07
C PRO A 2 -3.67 2.96 -24.08
N LEU A 3 -2.88 3.92 -23.60
CA LEU A 3 -1.96 4.72 -24.40
C LEU A 3 -1.10 3.78 -25.26
N GLY A 4 -1.37 3.79 -26.56
CA GLY A 4 -0.78 2.87 -27.52
C GLY A 4 0.74 3.03 -27.61
N TYR A 5 1.36 1.98 -28.15
CA TYR A 5 2.78 1.85 -28.52
C TYR A 5 3.47 3.14 -29.00
N ALA A 6 2.72 4.05 -29.66
CA ALA A 6 3.19 5.37 -30.09
C ALA A 6 3.81 6.22 -28.96
N ALA A 7 3.33 6.12 -27.71
CA ALA A 7 3.90 6.87 -26.58
C ALA A 7 5.33 6.41 -26.22
N GLN A 8 5.73 5.19 -26.59
CA GLN A 8 7.08 4.65 -26.37
C GLN A 8 8.11 5.19 -27.39
N LEU A 9 7.64 5.79 -28.49
CA LEU A 9 8.50 6.27 -29.59
C LEU A 9 8.79 7.78 -29.51
N LEU A 10 8.18 8.51 -28.58
CA LEU A 10 8.37 9.95 -28.42
C LEU A 10 9.46 10.24 -27.37
N TRP A 11 10.43 11.08 -27.75
CA TRP A 11 11.49 11.57 -26.86
C TRP A 11 11.03 12.81 -26.05
N PRO A 12 11.44 12.97 -24.78
CA PRO A 12 12.21 12.00 -23.99
C PRO A 12 11.37 10.75 -23.75
N PHE A 13 12.02 9.58 -23.76
CA PHE A 13 11.36 8.32 -23.39
C PHE A 13 10.75 8.52 -22.01
N ALA A 14 9.46 8.84 -21.97
CA ALA A 14 8.75 8.97 -20.74
C ALA A 14 8.57 7.54 -20.25
N THR A 15 9.53 7.02 -19.49
CA THR A 15 9.22 5.98 -18.52
C THR A 15 8.36 6.70 -17.49
N PRO A 16 7.03 6.55 -17.51
CA PRO A 16 6.24 7.19 -16.47
C PRO A 16 6.74 6.52 -15.21
N ALA A 17 7.42 7.26 -14.30
CA ALA A 17 7.76 6.68 -12.99
C ALA A 17 6.49 6.00 -12.47
N ASP A 18 6.49 4.67 -12.29
CA ASP A 18 5.27 3.86 -12.27
C ASP A 18 4.14 4.60 -11.55
N ALA A 19 3.01 4.86 -12.22
CA ALA A 19 1.91 5.63 -11.61
C ALA A 19 1.53 5.02 -10.24
N ARG A 20 1.64 3.70 -10.10
CA ARG A 20 1.54 2.93 -8.86
C ARG A 20 2.59 3.26 -7.80
N LYS A 21 3.85 3.47 -8.17
CA LYS A 21 4.94 3.92 -7.27
C LYS A 21 4.69 5.34 -6.77
N ARG A 22 4.28 6.26 -7.65
CA ARG A 22 3.91 7.63 -7.24
C ARG A 22 2.68 7.64 -6.34
N ALA A 23 1.64 6.90 -6.69
CA ALA A 23 0.43 6.76 -5.87
C ALA A 23 0.76 6.19 -4.48
N PHE A 24 1.57 5.12 -4.42
CA PHE A 24 2.03 4.57 -3.15
C PHE A 24 2.77 5.61 -2.30
N ALA A 25 3.76 6.30 -2.89
CA ALA A 25 4.52 7.31 -2.18
C ALA A 25 3.64 8.46 -1.67
N GLY A 26 2.67 8.89 -2.48
CA GLY A 26 1.68 9.90 -2.12
C GLY A 26 0.81 9.49 -0.93
N ARG A 27 0.16 8.31 -1.01
CA ARG A 27 -0.70 7.81 0.08
C ARG A 27 0.08 7.58 1.37
N LEU A 28 1.30 7.05 1.28
CA LEU A 28 2.14 6.85 2.46
C LEU A 28 2.55 8.17 3.10
N ALA A 29 2.99 9.15 2.30
CA ALA A 29 3.37 10.47 2.81
C ALA A 29 2.18 11.21 3.43
N GLU A 30 1.03 11.18 2.77
CA GLU A 30 -0.21 11.77 3.28
C GLU A 30 -0.67 11.08 4.58
N GLY A 31 -0.61 9.75 4.64
CA GLY A 31 -0.93 8.99 5.84
C GLY A 31 -0.04 9.36 7.02
N TYR A 32 1.25 9.62 6.80
CA TYR A 32 2.11 10.15 7.86
C TYR A 32 1.75 11.59 8.25
N ARG A 33 1.39 12.47 7.32
CA ARG A 33 0.94 13.84 7.65
C ARG A 33 -0.32 13.81 8.53
N THR A 34 -1.31 13.01 8.18
CA THR A 34 -2.57 12.88 8.93
C THR A 34 -2.34 12.18 10.28
N LEU A 35 -1.43 11.21 10.35
CA LEU A 35 -0.96 10.60 11.60
C LEU A 35 -0.38 11.65 12.56
N HIS A 36 0.49 12.53 12.06
CA HIS A 36 1.08 13.60 12.86
C HIS A 36 0.05 14.65 13.27
N ALA A 37 -0.96 14.90 12.43
CA ALA A 37 -2.11 15.76 12.76
C ALA A 37 -3.12 15.11 13.73
N GLY A 38 -2.91 13.86 14.17
CA GLY A 38 -3.80 13.16 15.11
C GLY A 38 -5.09 12.61 14.48
N GLN A 39 -5.21 12.62 13.15
CA GLN A 39 -6.39 12.14 12.43
C GLN A 39 -6.33 10.62 12.24
N ALA A 40 -6.68 9.88 13.30
CA ALA A 40 -6.46 8.44 13.38
C ALA A 40 -7.11 7.66 12.24
N GLU A 41 -8.41 7.81 12.01
CA GLU A 41 -9.14 7.06 10.97
C GLU A 41 -8.60 7.38 9.57
N HIS A 42 -8.38 8.65 9.28
CA HIS A 42 -7.89 9.08 7.97
C HIS A 42 -6.49 8.54 7.67
N ALA A 43 -5.58 8.58 8.66
CA ALA A 43 -4.25 8.00 8.53
C ALA A 43 -4.33 6.48 8.24
N TYR A 44 -5.23 5.78 8.92
CA TYR A 44 -5.43 4.34 8.72
C TYR A 44 -5.88 4.02 7.30
N THR A 45 -6.90 4.71 6.79
CA THR A 45 -7.40 4.54 5.41
C THR A 45 -6.31 4.81 4.37
N LEU A 46 -5.47 5.83 4.58
CA LEU A 46 -4.35 6.12 3.68
C LEU A 46 -3.29 5.01 3.70
N PHE A 47 -3.03 4.40 4.86
CA PHE A 47 -2.14 3.24 4.96
C PHE A 47 -2.74 1.97 4.35
N GLU A 48 -4.05 1.76 4.44
CA GLU A 48 -4.75 0.67 3.73
C GLU A 48 -4.59 0.79 2.21
N GLN A 49 -4.80 1.99 1.68
CA GLN A 49 -4.60 2.28 0.26
C GLN A 49 -3.14 2.09 -0.17
N ALA A 50 -2.19 2.58 0.63
CA ALA A 50 -0.77 2.38 0.38
C ALA A 50 -0.39 0.89 0.40
N HIS A 51 -0.95 0.09 1.31
CA HIS A 51 -0.75 -1.35 1.38
C HIS A 51 -1.27 -2.07 0.12
N VAL A 52 -2.49 -1.79 -0.33
CA VAL A 52 -3.05 -2.37 -1.57
C VAL A 52 -2.16 -2.05 -2.78
N LEU A 53 -1.66 -0.82 -2.87
CA LEU A 53 -0.71 -0.42 -3.92
C LEU A 53 0.66 -1.11 -3.78
N ALA A 54 1.01 -1.63 -2.61
CA ALA A 54 2.32 -2.20 -2.31
C ALA A 54 2.41 -3.74 -2.40
N GLN A 55 1.30 -4.47 -2.37
CA GLN A 55 1.25 -5.92 -2.12
C GLN A 55 2.24 -6.79 -2.92
N SER A 56 2.55 -6.45 -4.17
CA SER A 56 3.45 -7.23 -5.03
C SER A 56 4.91 -6.74 -5.02
N ARG A 57 5.28 -5.82 -4.11
CA ARG A 57 6.60 -5.17 -4.05
C ARG A 57 7.14 -5.19 -2.63
N THR A 58 8.04 -6.13 -2.32
CA THR A 58 8.55 -6.41 -0.97
C THR A 58 8.90 -5.16 -0.16
N ASN A 59 9.73 -4.26 -0.71
CA ASN A 59 10.13 -3.04 0.00
C ASN A 59 8.91 -2.14 0.35
N ALA A 60 8.03 -1.91 -0.62
CA ALA A 60 6.83 -1.11 -0.39
C ALA A 60 5.90 -1.80 0.61
N HIS A 61 5.79 -3.11 0.54
CA HIS A 61 4.91 -3.92 1.38
C HIS A 61 5.34 -3.87 2.85
N VAL A 62 6.63 -4.07 3.11
CA VAL A 62 7.23 -3.90 4.44
C VAL A 62 7.01 -2.48 4.97
N ARG A 63 7.20 -1.45 4.13
CA ARG A 63 6.95 -0.05 4.52
C ARG A 63 5.50 0.22 4.90
N SER A 64 4.53 -0.41 4.23
CA SER A 64 3.12 -0.31 4.59
C SER A 64 2.82 -0.94 5.95
N HIS A 65 3.36 -2.14 6.23
CA HIS A 65 3.20 -2.77 7.55
C HIS A 65 3.88 -1.96 8.67
N TRP A 66 5.03 -1.36 8.38
CA TRP A 66 5.68 -0.44 9.29
C TRP A 66 4.81 0.79 9.59
N ALA A 67 4.11 1.32 8.60
CA ALA A 67 3.20 2.45 8.79
C ALA A 67 2.02 2.10 9.72
N PHE A 68 1.41 0.92 9.55
CA PHE A 68 0.39 0.43 10.49
C PHE A 68 0.94 0.21 11.90
N LEU A 69 2.16 -0.32 12.04
CA LEU A 69 2.79 -0.48 13.36
C LEU A 69 3.01 0.87 14.03
N ARG A 70 3.48 1.89 13.28
CA ARG A 70 3.60 3.27 13.78
C ARG A 70 2.27 3.90 14.13
N TRP A 71 1.21 3.60 13.36
CA TRP A 71 -0.15 4.02 13.68
C TRP A 71 -0.62 3.42 15.01
N GLY A 72 -0.43 2.11 15.21
CA GLY A 72 -0.78 1.43 16.46
C GLY A 72 -0.01 1.97 17.66
N LEU A 73 1.29 2.24 17.48
CA LEU A 73 2.11 2.90 18.51
C LEU A 73 1.61 4.32 18.85
N ARG A 74 1.24 5.11 17.84
CA ARG A 74 0.81 6.51 18.01
C ARG A 74 -0.50 6.64 18.78
N PHE A 75 -1.44 5.73 18.54
CA PHE A 75 -2.80 5.78 19.10
C PHE A 75 -3.07 4.71 20.17
N GLY A 76 -2.06 3.91 20.53
CA GLY A 76 -2.18 2.89 21.59
C GLY A 76 -2.98 1.64 21.20
N ASP A 77 -3.12 1.34 19.91
CA ASP A 77 -3.86 0.17 19.43
C ASP A 77 -3.00 -1.10 19.48
N ARG A 78 -3.14 -1.85 20.58
CA ARG A 78 -2.41 -3.11 20.80
C ARG A 78 -2.75 -4.18 19.77
N ARG A 79 -3.99 -4.23 19.29
CA ARG A 79 -4.42 -5.22 18.27
C ARG A 79 -3.65 -4.99 16.98
N GLU A 80 -3.51 -3.74 16.58
CA GLU A 80 -2.73 -3.36 15.40
C GLU A 80 -1.26 -3.70 15.60
N MET A 81 -0.67 -3.31 16.74
CA MET A 81 0.74 -3.60 17.03
C MET A 81 1.05 -5.10 16.95
N VAL A 82 0.29 -5.95 17.67
CA VAL A 82 0.49 -7.40 17.70
C VAL A 82 0.22 -8.03 16.33
N GLY A 83 -0.78 -7.54 15.60
CA GLY A 83 -1.10 -8.05 14.27
C GLY A 83 -0.06 -7.71 13.20
N GLN A 84 0.63 -6.57 13.34
CA GLN A 84 1.60 -6.11 12.34
C GLN A 84 2.98 -6.75 12.47
N VAL A 85 3.43 -7.12 13.67
CA VAL A 85 4.73 -7.78 13.88
C VAL A 85 4.90 -9.04 13.00
N PRO A 86 4.01 -10.05 13.04
CA PRO A 86 4.15 -11.23 12.20
C PRO A 86 3.98 -10.91 10.71
N ARG A 87 3.16 -9.90 10.36
CA ARG A 87 2.96 -9.46 8.97
C ARG A 87 4.18 -8.77 8.39
N LEU A 88 4.93 -8.04 9.20
CA LEU A 88 6.16 -7.40 8.79
C LEU A 88 7.24 -8.44 8.46
N LEU A 89 7.36 -9.47 9.30
CA LEU A 89 8.22 -10.63 9.04
C LEU A 89 7.77 -11.39 7.78
N ALA A 90 6.48 -11.68 7.67
CA ALA A 90 5.93 -12.38 6.51
C ALA A 90 6.10 -11.59 5.21
N ALA A 91 5.89 -10.27 5.23
CA ALA A 91 6.10 -9.41 4.08
C ALA A 91 7.58 -9.37 3.66
N ALA A 92 8.51 -9.34 4.60
CA ALA A 92 9.94 -9.37 4.28
C ALA A 92 10.38 -10.68 3.61
N LEU A 93 9.80 -11.82 4.02
CA LEU A 93 10.24 -13.16 3.61
C LEU A 93 9.42 -13.78 2.47
N PHE A 94 8.13 -13.48 2.36
CA PHE A 94 7.19 -14.23 1.50
C PHE A 94 6.45 -13.40 0.46
N THR A 95 6.70 -12.08 0.36
CA THR A 95 5.99 -11.23 -0.61
C THR A 95 6.09 -11.74 -2.06
N TRP A 96 7.19 -12.38 -2.44
CA TRP A 96 7.38 -12.90 -3.80
C TRP A 96 6.53 -14.14 -4.14
N LEU A 97 5.92 -14.79 -3.14
CA LEU A 97 5.25 -16.08 -3.36
C LEU A 97 3.84 -15.88 -3.91
N CYS A 98 2.99 -15.14 -3.19
CA CYS A 98 1.67 -14.65 -3.64
C CYS A 98 1.02 -13.89 -2.48
N MET A 99 0.46 -12.70 -2.72
CA MET A 99 -0.25 -11.92 -1.70
C MET A 99 -1.76 -11.85 -2.00
N PRO A 100 -2.65 -11.89 -1.00
CA PRO A 100 -4.09 -11.87 -1.23
C PRO A 100 -4.53 -10.54 -1.85
N ARG A 101 -4.97 -10.60 -3.11
CA ARG A 101 -5.31 -9.41 -3.90
C ARG A 101 -6.34 -8.54 -3.17
N GLY A 102 -6.01 -7.25 -3.03
CA GLY A 102 -6.90 -6.24 -2.47
C GLY A 102 -7.03 -6.24 -0.94
N ASN A 103 -6.36 -7.14 -0.23
CA ASN A 103 -6.28 -7.07 1.23
C ASN A 103 -5.77 -5.70 1.68
N THR A 104 -6.40 -5.08 2.68
CA THR A 104 -6.03 -3.73 3.14
C THR A 104 -4.87 -3.71 4.13
N GLY A 105 -4.45 -4.87 4.65
CA GLY A 105 -3.24 -5.03 5.47
C GLY A 105 -3.40 -4.73 6.95
N GLY A 106 -4.52 -4.14 7.37
CA GLY A 106 -4.83 -3.85 8.78
C GLY A 106 -5.11 -5.10 9.62
N ALA A 107 -4.75 -5.09 10.91
CA ALA A 107 -4.93 -6.22 11.83
C ALA A 107 -6.40 -6.56 12.13
N ARG A 108 -7.33 -5.74 11.62
CA ARG A 108 -8.78 -5.95 11.71
C ARG A 108 -9.31 -6.89 10.63
N VAL A 109 -8.53 -7.12 9.58
CA VAL A 109 -8.83 -7.99 8.46
C VAL A 109 -7.96 -9.23 8.54
N GLY A 110 -8.48 -10.41 8.18
CA GLY A 110 -7.68 -11.64 8.11
C GLY A 110 -6.53 -11.53 7.10
N ALA A 111 -5.35 -12.02 7.45
CA ALA A 111 -4.13 -11.84 6.64
C ALA A 111 -4.20 -12.49 5.25
N LEU A 112 -5.01 -13.54 5.08
CA LEU A 112 -5.20 -14.27 3.82
C LEU A 112 -6.50 -13.89 3.08
N ARG A 113 -7.23 -12.88 3.57
CA ARG A 113 -8.52 -12.50 2.99
C ARG A 113 -8.34 -11.79 1.66
N ILE A 114 -8.96 -12.30 0.59
CA ILE A 114 -9.08 -11.61 -0.70
C ILE A 114 -10.22 -10.59 -0.59
N MET A 115 -10.02 -9.39 -1.16
CA MET A 115 -10.97 -8.28 -1.08
C MET A 115 -11.07 -7.55 -2.42
N PRO A 116 -12.22 -6.93 -2.72
CA PRO A 116 -12.36 -6.08 -3.90
C PRO A 116 -11.44 -4.86 -3.80
N ILE A 117 -10.81 -4.50 -4.92
CA ILE A 117 -10.00 -3.28 -5.02
C ILE A 117 -10.94 -2.06 -5.16
N SER A 118 -10.75 -1.08 -4.29
CA SER A 118 -11.45 0.21 -4.33
C SER A 118 -11.31 0.87 -5.71
N PRO A 119 -12.37 1.42 -6.31
CA PRO A 119 -12.34 2.06 -7.63
C PRO A 119 -11.24 3.12 -7.78
N GLU A 120 -10.93 3.84 -6.70
CA GLU A 120 -9.88 4.87 -6.65
C GLU A 120 -8.46 4.31 -6.87
N LEU A 121 -8.24 3.01 -6.64
CA LEU A 121 -6.94 2.36 -6.74
C LEU A 121 -6.74 1.60 -8.05
N ARG A 122 -7.84 1.21 -8.71
CA ARG A 122 -7.82 0.43 -9.96
C ARG A 122 -6.97 1.05 -11.07
N PRO A 123 -6.98 2.38 -11.31
CA PRO A 123 -6.15 2.99 -12.37
C PRO A 123 -4.65 2.74 -12.21
N TYR A 124 -4.19 2.48 -10.98
CA TYR A 124 -2.80 2.24 -10.64
C TYR A 124 -2.42 0.75 -10.62
N LEU A 125 -3.38 -0.16 -10.78
CA LEU A 125 -3.20 -1.61 -10.67
C LEU A 125 -3.53 -2.37 -11.95
N GLU A 126 -4.32 -1.78 -12.85
CA GLU A 126 -4.75 -2.39 -14.12
C GLU A 126 -3.84 -2.02 -15.31
N ASN A 127 -2.98 -1.00 -15.15
CA ASN A 127 -2.08 -0.47 -16.19
C ASN A 127 -0.60 -0.77 -15.92
N THR A 128 -0.27 -1.84 -15.19
CA THR A 128 1.11 -2.24 -14.85
C THR A 128 1.22 -3.75 -14.89
#